data_AF-A0A1L3A3M5-F1
#
_entry.id   AF-A0A1L3A3M5-F1
#
_cell.length_a   1.000
_cell.length_b   1.000
_cell.length_c   1.000
_cell.angle_alpha   90.00
_cell.angle_beta   90.00
_cell.angle_gamma   90.00
#
_symmetry.space_group_name_H-M   'P 1'
#
loop_
_entity.id
_entity.type
_entity.pdbx_description
1 polymer ?
#
loop_
_entity_poly.entity_id
_entity_poly.type
_entity_poly.pdbx_seq_one_letter_code
_entity_poly.pdbx_strand_id
1 'polypeptide(L)'
;SVAGDASVLLTSAVVTAPAVHLQPVAVGVHPVAETSHHGMQPVTSVAAPKQQLGWAAGARAMWAMGRAVQSPVLWLALLLSGLIAAVLHALHITRPPSPFGTAANVDWAMQNAAGVPGRRVLLLKEPAEDGEDPYEARLREAGYVPMFIPALHFEFLQPPELLPALRQPDLAAVVITSFRSCQSLQWGVNSDGFADQRAAFLETFPMFGVGPKTCTALRKLGFKNVTGDDTGSALELGPKVVAFWRQNRAQKVLFLCGDKALDTLPQMFRVAGVPFDSIVTYKTIEGLTPETLQQLKAIPDLGPQDWVGLFSPSGVRAWASIKIPECKAIKRMKKASIGKTTSDAIEKVLGDFAQAVADKP
;
A
#
# COMPACT_ATOMS: atom_id res chain seq x y z
N SER A 1 -1.23 58.27 -34.62
CA SER A 1 -1.23 57.63 -35.96
C SER A 1 -0.83 56.18 -35.75
N VAL A 2 -1.70 55.18 -35.86
CA VAL A 2 -3.14 55.13 -36.23
C VAL A 2 -3.79 54.20 -35.18
N ALA A 3 -4.68 54.67 -34.31
CA ALA A 3 -6.15 54.69 -34.45
C ALA A 3 -6.78 53.31 -34.75
N GLY A 4 -7.77 52.89 -33.94
CA GLY A 4 -8.38 51.56 -34.04
C GLY A 4 -9.33 51.23 -32.89
N ASP A 5 -10.46 51.92 -32.80
CA ASP A 5 -11.53 51.64 -31.83
C ASP A 5 -12.31 50.35 -32.15
N ALA A 6 -12.72 49.62 -31.11
CA ALA A 6 -13.76 48.59 -31.19
C ALA A 6 -14.35 48.25 -29.80
N SER A 7 -15.08 49.18 -29.18
CA SER A 7 -15.89 48.86 -27.99
C SER A 7 -17.10 48.00 -28.37
N VAL A 8 -17.27 46.84 -27.74
CA VAL A 8 -18.49 46.04 -27.81
C VAL A 8 -18.98 45.73 -26.40
N LEU A 9 -20.23 46.08 -26.12
CA LEU A 9 -20.90 45.79 -24.86
C LEU A 9 -21.32 44.31 -24.81
N LEU A 10 -21.22 43.70 -23.63
CA LEU A 10 -22.05 42.56 -23.26
C LEU A 10 -22.70 42.82 -21.90
N THR A 11 -23.99 42.50 -21.82
CA THR A 11 -24.91 42.96 -20.78
C THR A 11 -24.98 42.01 -19.59
N SER A 12 -25.29 42.57 -18.41
CA SER A 12 -25.72 41.77 -17.27
C SER A 12 -27.12 41.19 -17.52
N ALA A 13 -27.33 39.94 -17.12
CA ALA A 13 -28.64 39.31 -17.06
C ALA A 13 -28.76 38.57 -15.72
N VAL A 14 -29.39 39.22 -14.75
CA VAL A 14 -29.75 38.61 -13.46
C VAL A 14 -31.07 37.86 -13.63
N VAL A 15 -31.13 36.60 -13.20
CA VAL A 15 -32.36 35.82 -13.09
C VAL A 15 -32.46 35.28 -11.66
N THR A 16 -33.62 35.44 -11.03
CA THR A 16 -33.85 35.17 -9.61
C THR A 16 -35.17 34.43 -9.37
N ALA A 17 -35.30 33.89 -8.14
CA ALA A 17 -36.50 33.33 -7.51
C ALA A 17 -36.93 31.91 -7.91
N PRO A 18 -37.76 31.21 -7.09
CA PRO A 18 -38.15 31.50 -5.69
C PRO A 18 -37.75 30.39 -4.68
N ALA A 19 -38.06 30.60 -3.39
CA ALA A 19 -37.76 29.68 -2.29
C ALA A 19 -39.00 28.91 -1.80
N VAL A 20 -38.79 27.82 -1.03
CA VAL A 20 -39.80 27.16 -0.20
C VAL A 20 -39.18 26.78 1.17
N HIS A 21 -39.88 27.11 2.26
CA HIS A 21 -39.57 26.71 3.64
C HIS A 21 -40.15 25.34 3.99
N LEU A 22 -39.64 24.67 5.04
CA LEU A 22 -40.45 24.12 6.15
C LEU A 22 -39.58 23.56 7.30
N GLN A 23 -40.12 23.62 8.53
CA GLN A 23 -39.70 22.89 9.73
C GLN A 23 -40.94 22.22 10.35
N PRO A 24 -40.77 21.14 11.14
CA PRO A 24 -41.11 21.17 12.59
C PRO A 24 -39.93 20.70 13.47
N VAL A 25 -39.67 21.24 14.67
CA VAL A 25 -40.40 21.14 15.98
C VAL A 25 -40.23 19.76 16.67
N ALA A 26 -40.09 19.77 18.01
CA ALA A 26 -39.62 18.65 18.85
C ALA A 26 -40.55 18.34 20.04
N VAL A 27 -40.04 17.62 21.08
CA VAL A 27 -40.69 17.16 22.35
C VAL A 27 -41.48 15.84 22.21
N GLY A 28 -41.43 14.84 23.12
CA GLY A 28 -40.48 14.61 24.24
C GLY A 28 -40.97 13.60 25.34
N VAL A 29 -40.03 13.10 26.15
CA VAL A 29 -40.17 12.52 27.53
C VAL A 29 -40.73 11.06 27.72
N HIS A 30 -40.22 10.40 28.78
CA HIS A 30 -40.46 9.03 29.35
C HIS A 30 -41.74 8.97 30.28
N PRO A 31 -42.04 7.97 31.18
CA PRO A 31 -41.29 6.77 31.67
C PRO A 31 -42.05 5.46 32.14
N VAL A 32 -41.27 4.44 32.58
CA VAL A 32 -41.50 3.46 33.74
C VAL A 32 -42.69 2.44 33.69
N ALA A 33 -42.62 1.17 34.16
CA ALA A 33 -41.54 0.19 34.50
C ALA A 33 -42.02 -1.30 34.30
N GLU A 34 -41.96 -2.37 35.14
CA GLU A 34 -41.54 -2.61 36.55
C GLU A 34 -41.02 -4.05 36.90
N THR A 35 -41.78 -4.96 37.55
CA THR A 35 -41.30 -6.21 38.27
C THR A 35 -42.25 -7.45 38.10
N SER A 36 -42.10 -8.68 38.66
CA SER A 36 -41.45 -9.23 39.89
C SER A 36 -41.32 -10.80 40.00
N HIS A 37 -40.52 -11.28 40.98
CA HIS A 37 -40.58 -12.54 41.80
C HIS A 37 -40.60 -13.99 41.21
N HIS A 38 -40.44 -15.10 42.00
CA HIS A 38 -39.39 -15.54 42.96
C HIS A 38 -39.54 -17.03 43.44
N GLY A 39 -38.48 -17.66 44.01
CA GLY A 39 -38.50 -18.94 44.78
C GLY A 39 -38.39 -20.26 43.98
N MET A 40 -38.10 -21.46 44.54
CA MET A 40 -37.50 -21.90 45.83
C MET A 40 -37.00 -23.38 45.71
N GLN A 41 -36.11 -23.90 46.59
CA GLN A 41 -35.58 -25.30 46.60
C GLN A 41 -36.20 -26.14 47.77
N PRO A 42 -35.65 -27.26 48.35
CA PRO A 42 -34.53 -28.20 48.03
C PRO A 42 -34.82 -29.73 48.28
N VAL A 43 -33.78 -30.61 48.37
CA VAL A 43 -33.52 -31.65 49.44
C VAL A 43 -32.90 -33.03 48.99
N THR A 44 -31.63 -33.28 49.38
CA THR A 44 -30.92 -34.59 49.69
C THR A 44 -30.72 -35.72 48.62
N SER A 45 -29.86 -36.76 48.80
CA SER A 45 -28.51 -36.94 49.41
C SER A 45 -27.95 -38.40 49.19
N VAL A 46 -26.86 -38.78 49.88
CA VAL A 46 -26.34 -40.17 50.19
C VAL A 46 -25.23 -40.81 49.31
N ALA A 47 -24.00 -40.80 49.87
CA ALA A 47 -22.96 -41.86 49.97
C ALA A 47 -22.17 -42.46 48.77
N ALA A 48 -21.04 -43.08 49.15
CA ALA A 48 -20.03 -43.83 48.39
C ALA A 48 -19.75 -45.16 49.17
N PRO A 49 -18.57 -45.84 49.19
CA PRO A 49 -17.36 -45.82 48.35
C PRO A 49 -16.85 -47.24 47.93
N LYS A 50 -15.70 -47.34 47.23
CA LYS A 50 -14.66 -48.35 47.59
C LYS A 50 -13.26 -48.13 46.98
N GLN A 51 -12.33 -48.79 47.68
CA GLN A 51 -10.87 -48.96 47.58
C GLN A 51 -10.28 -49.30 46.19
N GLN A 52 -8.95 -49.38 45.95
CA GLN A 52 -7.69 -48.85 46.56
C GLN A 52 -6.54 -49.72 46.03
N LEU A 53 -5.48 -49.15 45.42
CA LEU A 53 -4.16 -49.79 45.26
C LEU A 53 -3.10 -48.72 44.89
N GLY A 54 -1.82 -49.04 45.09
CA GLY A 54 -0.71 -48.05 45.12
C GLY A 54 -0.35 -47.38 43.78
N TRP A 55 0.74 -46.63 43.68
CA TRP A 55 1.90 -46.50 44.58
C TRP A 55 2.62 -45.14 44.36
N ALA A 56 3.48 -44.72 45.29
CA ALA A 56 3.85 -43.31 45.43
C ALA A 56 5.29 -42.94 45.01
N ALA A 57 5.43 -41.91 44.18
CA ALA A 57 6.53 -40.93 44.19
C ALA A 57 6.16 -39.69 43.33
N GLY A 58 6.45 -38.46 43.81
CA GLY A 58 6.39 -37.23 42.99
C GLY A 58 5.55 -36.07 43.54
N ALA A 59 4.50 -36.32 44.34
CA ALA A 59 3.56 -35.30 44.80
C ALA A 59 4.08 -34.43 45.98
N ARG A 60 5.23 -33.77 45.82
CA ARG A 60 5.79 -32.86 46.85
C ARG A 60 6.38 -31.53 46.34
N ALA A 61 6.19 -31.20 45.06
CA ALA A 61 6.70 -29.96 44.43
C ALA A 61 5.62 -29.02 43.87
N MET A 62 4.32 -29.29 44.09
CA MET A 62 3.19 -28.51 43.52
C MET A 62 2.21 -27.98 44.58
N TRP A 63 2.69 -27.58 45.76
CA TRP A 63 1.85 -27.02 46.85
C TRP A 63 2.29 -25.63 47.33
N ALA A 64 3.02 -24.88 46.48
CA ALA A 64 3.61 -23.59 46.82
C ALA A 64 3.38 -22.45 45.81
N MET A 65 2.49 -22.60 44.81
CA MET A 65 2.04 -21.51 43.93
C MET A 65 0.56 -21.73 43.54
N GLY A 66 -0.36 -21.34 44.43
CA GLY A 66 -1.79 -21.65 44.30
C GLY A 66 -2.74 -20.75 45.10
N ARG A 67 -2.34 -19.51 45.42
CA ARG A 67 -3.20 -18.51 46.07
C ARG A 67 -2.94 -17.10 45.55
N ALA A 68 -3.52 -16.79 44.39
CA ALA A 68 -3.78 -15.42 43.94
C ALA A 68 -5.04 -15.44 43.07
N VAL A 69 -5.79 -14.33 43.04
CA VAL A 69 -6.97 -14.10 42.18
C VAL A 69 -8.15 -15.07 42.41
N GLN A 70 -8.76 -15.00 43.60
CA GLN A 70 -10.19 -15.31 43.74
C GLN A 70 -11.03 -14.04 43.51
N SER A 71 -11.05 -13.55 42.26
CA SER A 71 -11.95 -12.48 41.84
C SER A 71 -12.66 -12.88 40.55
N PRO A 72 -14.00 -13.01 40.53
CA PRO A 72 -14.74 -13.34 39.31
C PRO A 72 -14.64 -12.23 38.26
N VAL A 73 -14.38 -10.98 38.67
CA VAL A 73 -14.15 -9.84 37.76
C VAL A 73 -12.86 -10.03 36.96
N LEU A 74 -11.80 -10.56 37.58
CA LEU A 74 -10.54 -10.86 36.88
C LEU A 74 -10.68 -12.06 35.93
N TRP A 75 -11.47 -13.07 36.29
CA TRP A 75 -11.83 -14.15 35.35
C TRP A 75 -12.65 -13.63 34.17
N LEU A 76 -13.63 -12.75 34.40
CA LEU A 76 -14.42 -12.12 33.33
C LEU A 76 -13.53 -11.24 32.43
N ALA A 77 -12.60 -10.48 33.00
CA ALA A 77 -11.64 -9.66 32.26
C ALA A 77 -10.66 -10.50 31.43
N LEU A 78 -10.16 -11.62 31.96
CA LEU A 78 -9.31 -12.56 31.22
C LEU A 78 -10.08 -13.21 30.07
N LEU A 79 -11.31 -13.67 30.31
CA LEU A 79 -12.19 -14.21 29.27
C LEU A 79 -12.47 -13.16 28.19
N LEU A 80 -12.83 -11.94 28.57
CA LEU A 80 -13.02 -10.82 27.64
C LEU A 80 -11.75 -10.49 26.85
N SER A 81 -10.56 -10.50 27.48
CA SER A 81 -9.29 -10.28 26.77
C SER A 81 -8.98 -11.39 25.77
N GLY A 82 -9.30 -12.65 26.12
CA GLY A 82 -9.15 -13.80 25.22
C GLY A 82 -10.15 -13.74 24.05
N LEU A 83 -11.36 -13.26 24.30
CA LEU A 83 -12.41 -13.10 23.29
C LEU A 83 -12.10 -11.91 22.36
N ILE A 84 -11.58 -10.80 22.90
CA ILE A 84 -11.05 -9.67 22.11
C ILE A 84 -9.84 -10.12 21.28
N ALA A 85 -8.91 -10.89 21.86
CA ALA A 85 -7.78 -11.43 21.12
C ALA A 85 -8.22 -12.40 20.00
N ALA A 86 -9.20 -13.26 20.26
CA ALA A 86 -9.78 -14.15 19.25
C ALA A 86 -10.51 -13.38 18.13
N VAL A 87 -11.26 -12.33 18.47
CA VAL A 87 -11.93 -11.45 17.49
C VAL A 87 -10.91 -10.65 16.68
N LEU A 88 -9.84 -10.11 17.30
CA LEU A 88 -8.75 -9.44 16.57
C LEU A 88 -7.99 -10.41 15.67
N HIS A 89 -7.76 -11.65 16.11
CA HIS A 89 -7.13 -12.69 15.31
C HIS A 89 -8.02 -13.08 14.12
N ALA A 90 -9.33 -13.26 14.34
CA ALA A 90 -10.30 -13.45 13.26
C ALA A 90 -10.33 -12.27 12.28
N LEU A 91 -10.28 -11.02 12.76
CA LEU A 91 -10.21 -9.80 11.94
C LEU A 91 -8.87 -9.60 11.20
N HIS A 92 -7.81 -10.31 11.60
CA HIS A 92 -6.57 -10.43 10.82
C HIS A 92 -6.65 -11.56 9.79
N ILE A 93 -7.28 -12.70 10.13
CA ILE A 93 -7.47 -13.85 9.24
C ILE A 93 -8.47 -13.53 8.10
N THR A 94 -9.45 -12.65 8.32
CA THR A 94 -10.45 -12.25 7.30
C THR A 94 -9.96 -11.22 6.29
N ARG A 95 -8.67 -10.83 6.30
CA ARG A 95 -8.07 -10.15 5.15
C ARG A 95 -7.66 -11.19 4.10
N PRO A 96 -8.37 -11.35 2.98
CA PRO A 96 -7.88 -12.21 1.91
C PRO A 96 -6.54 -11.66 1.39
N PRO A 97 -5.59 -12.53 0.99
CA PRO A 97 -4.38 -12.06 0.32
C PRO A 97 -4.79 -11.28 -0.94
N SER A 98 -4.21 -10.09 -1.13
CA SER A 98 -4.56 -9.29 -2.31
C SER A 98 -4.09 -10.02 -3.57
N PRO A 99 -4.94 -10.17 -4.61
CA PRO A 99 -4.51 -10.71 -5.90
C PRO A 99 -3.56 -9.76 -6.65
N PHE A 100 -3.39 -8.53 -6.16
CA PHE A 100 -2.29 -7.65 -6.51
C PHE A 100 -1.17 -7.92 -5.54
N GLY A 101 -0.12 -8.57 -6.03
CA GLY A 101 1.06 -8.85 -5.22
C GLY A 101 1.58 -7.57 -4.59
N THR A 102 1.60 -7.55 -3.25
CA THR A 102 2.63 -6.82 -2.51
C THR A 102 3.97 -7.10 -3.20
N ALA A 103 4.77 -6.06 -3.43
CA ALA A 103 6.07 -6.16 -4.11
C ALA A 103 6.80 -7.41 -3.60
N ALA A 104 7.15 -8.30 -4.54
CA ALA A 104 7.20 -9.73 -4.25
C ALA A 104 8.05 -10.03 -3.01
N ASN A 105 7.59 -10.99 -2.19
CA ASN A 105 8.48 -11.66 -1.25
C ASN A 105 9.48 -12.48 -2.07
N VAL A 106 10.49 -11.78 -2.60
CA VAL A 106 11.65 -12.37 -3.23
C VAL A 106 12.41 -13.05 -2.12
N ASP A 107 12.21 -14.35 -2.01
CA ASP A 107 12.98 -15.20 -1.12
C ASP A 107 14.38 -15.34 -1.74
N TRP A 108 15.21 -14.32 -1.47
CA TRP A 108 16.67 -14.29 -1.69
C TRP A 108 17.38 -15.47 -1.01
N ALA A 109 16.68 -16.20 -0.14
CA ALA A 109 17.12 -17.42 0.50
C ALA A 109 17.44 -18.51 -0.53
N MET A 110 18.74 -18.79 -0.68
CA MET A 110 19.28 -20.09 -1.09
C MET A 110 19.11 -20.52 -2.56
N GLN A 111 18.96 -19.58 -3.51
CA GLN A 111 19.38 -19.83 -4.89
C GLN A 111 20.81 -19.34 -5.16
N ASN A 112 21.79 -19.99 -4.53
CA ASN A 112 23.06 -20.37 -5.17
C ASN A 112 23.83 -21.39 -4.30
N ALA A 113 24.59 -22.27 -4.96
CA ALA A 113 25.28 -23.39 -4.31
C ALA A 113 26.63 -22.98 -3.67
N ALA A 114 27.24 -23.93 -2.97
CA ALA A 114 28.43 -23.73 -2.14
C ALA A 114 29.66 -23.18 -2.88
N GLY A 115 30.43 -22.35 -2.17
CA GLY A 115 31.89 -22.47 -2.17
C GLY A 115 32.73 -21.51 -3.03
N VAL A 116 32.15 -20.54 -3.74
CA VAL A 116 32.93 -19.54 -4.49
C VAL A 116 33.04 -18.22 -3.70
N PRO A 117 34.24 -17.76 -3.31
CA PRO A 117 34.43 -16.52 -2.54
C PRO A 117 34.37 -15.26 -3.43
N GLY A 118 33.26 -15.08 -4.16
CA GLY A 118 32.97 -13.87 -4.93
C GLY A 118 32.72 -12.66 -4.02
N ARG A 119 33.09 -11.46 -4.46
CA ARG A 119 32.79 -10.21 -3.73
C ARG A 119 31.31 -9.91 -3.82
N ARG A 120 30.66 -9.59 -2.69
CA ARG A 120 29.22 -9.33 -2.65
C ARG A 120 28.89 -7.90 -3.08
N VAL A 121 27.74 -7.72 -3.73
CA VAL A 121 27.24 -6.42 -4.18
C VAL A 121 25.76 -6.28 -3.83
N LEU A 122 25.44 -5.38 -2.89
CA LEU A 122 24.05 -5.03 -2.59
C LEU A 122 23.57 -3.97 -3.59
N LEU A 123 22.54 -4.26 -4.36
CA LEU A 123 21.99 -3.38 -5.38
C LEU A 123 20.74 -2.69 -4.84
N LEU A 124 20.82 -1.39 -4.53
CA LEU A 124 19.69 -0.62 -4.01
C LEU A 124 18.74 -0.15 -5.12
N LYS A 125 18.10 -1.15 -5.74
CA LYS A 125 17.03 -1.07 -6.74
C LYS A 125 16.14 -2.32 -6.60
N GLU A 126 14.91 -2.22 -7.10
CA GLU A 126 14.13 -3.41 -7.49
C GLU A 126 14.92 -4.18 -8.58
N PRO A 127 14.79 -5.52 -8.71
CA PRO A 127 15.27 -6.25 -9.88
C PRO A 127 14.55 -5.78 -11.17
N ALA A 128 15.01 -6.23 -12.34
CA ALA A 128 14.23 -6.11 -13.57
C ALA A 128 12.85 -6.80 -13.41
N GLU A 129 11.80 -6.18 -13.95
CA GLU A 129 10.42 -6.68 -13.77
C GLU A 129 10.10 -7.88 -14.69
N ASP A 130 10.77 -7.96 -15.83
CA ASP A 130 10.68 -9.03 -16.83
C ASP A 130 12.10 -9.37 -17.33
N GLY A 131 12.42 -10.66 -17.47
CA GLY A 131 13.73 -11.14 -17.94
C GLY A 131 14.83 -11.18 -16.87
N GLU A 132 16.09 -11.34 -17.32
CA GLU A 132 17.28 -11.27 -16.46
C GLU A 132 17.69 -9.79 -16.26
N ASP A 133 18.08 -9.41 -15.05
CA ASP A 133 18.54 -8.05 -14.78
C ASP A 133 19.95 -7.81 -15.33
N PRO A 134 20.18 -6.76 -16.13
CA PRO A 134 21.47 -6.54 -16.79
C PRO A 134 22.61 -6.22 -15.81
N TYR A 135 22.33 -5.66 -14.63
CA TYR A 135 23.36 -5.45 -13.62
C TYR A 135 23.70 -6.77 -12.91
N GLU A 136 22.70 -7.63 -12.67
CA GLU A 136 22.94 -8.98 -12.15
C GLU A 136 23.80 -9.81 -13.10
N ALA A 137 23.42 -9.89 -14.37
CA ALA A 137 24.14 -10.65 -15.39
C ALA A 137 25.62 -10.24 -15.45
N ARG A 138 25.91 -8.94 -15.62
CA ARG A 138 27.29 -8.43 -15.74
C ARG A 138 28.09 -8.55 -14.45
N LEU A 139 27.45 -8.50 -13.28
CA LEU A 139 28.14 -8.75 -12.00
C LEU A 139 28.48 -10.23 -11.84
N ARG A 140 27.58 -11.16 -12.22
CA ARG A 140 27.85 -12.59 -12.21
C ARG A 140 28.95 -12.98 -13.19
N GLU A 141 28.93 -12.45 -14.42
CA GLU A 141 30.04 -12.58 -15.41
C GLU A 141 31.38 -12.14 -14.82
N ALA A 142 31.40 -11.05 -14.04
CA ALA A 142 32.60 -10.50 -13.41
C ALA A 142 32.98 -11.18 -12.07
N GLY A 143 32.33 -12.28 -11.68
CA GLY A 143 32.65 -13.05 -10.47
C GLY A 143 32.17 -12.40 -9.16
N TYR A 144 31.22 -11.47 -9.22
CA TYR A 144 30.56 -10.87 -8.06
C TYR A 144 29.27 -11.61 -7.70
N VAL A 145 28.81 -11.46 -6.46
CA VAL A 145 27.54 -11.98 -5.96
C VAL A 145 26.56 -10.82 -5.77
N PRO A 146 25.71 -10.51 -6.78
CA PRO A 146 24.69 -9.46 -6.66
C PRO A 146 23.52 -9.92 -5.78
N MET A 147 22.95 -8.97 -5.03
CA MET A 147 21.75 -9.16 -4.21
C MET A 147 20.92 -7.87 -4.24
N PHE A 148 19.65 -7.95 -4.65
CA PHE A 148 18.76 -6.79 -4.70
C PHE A 148 18.21 -6.41 -3.33
N ILE A 149 18.18 -5.11 -3.05
CA ILE A 149 17.73 -4.51 -1.79
C ILE A 149 16.78 -3.35 -2.15
N PRO A 150 15.45 -3.58 -2.23
CA PRO A 150 14.50 -2.53 -2.56
C PRO A 150 14.60 -1.34 -1.59
N ALA A 151 14.90 -0.17 -2.14
CA ALA A 151 15.12 1.07 -1.39
C ALA A 151 13.91 2.02 -1.38
N LEU A 152 12.86 1.66 -2.12
CA LEU A 152 11.55 2.28 -2.16
C LEU A 152 10.52 1.18 -1.94
N HIS A 153 9.46 1.48 -1.19
CA HIS A 153 8.30 0.61 -1.05
C HIS A 153 7.01 1.43 -1.16
N PHE A 154 5.89 0.76 -1.38
CA PHE A 154 4.63 1.41 -1.75
C PHE A 154 3.52 1.05 -0.77
N GLU A 155 2.94 2.06 -0.13
CA GLU A 155 1.80 1.92 0.75
C GLU A 155 0.51 2.07 -0.07
N PHE A 156 -0.29 1.01 -0.11
CA PHE A 156 -1.66 1.03 -0.64
C PHE A 156 -2.57 1.83 0.31
N LEU A 157 -3.33 2.78 -0.23
CA LEU A 157 -4.28 3.60 0.53
C LEU A 157 -5.73 3.17 0.28
N GLN A 158 -6.58 3.48 1.26
CA GLN A 158 -8.04 3.36 1.19
C GLN A 158 -8.67 4.75 1.36
N PRO A 159 -8.65 5.62 0.34
CA PRO A 159 -9.12 7.00 0.48
C PRO A 159 -10.65 7.01 0.64
N PRO A 160 -11.22 7.64 1.69
CA PRO A 160 -12.66 7.64 1.93
C PRO A 160 -13.46 8.28 0.78
N GLU A 161 -12.85 9.18 0.01
CA GLU A 161 -13.42 9.83 -1.17
C GLU A 161 -13.50 8.91 -2.41
N LEU A 162 -12.78 7.78 -2.45
CA LEU A 162 -12.69 6.93 -3.63
C LEU A 162 -14.02 6.23 -3.98
N LEU A 163 -14.70 5.63 -3.00
CA LEU A 163 -16.00 4.99 -3.24
C LEU A 163 -17.08 6.02 -3.65
N PRO A 164 -17.22 7.19 -2.99
CA PRO A 164 -18.07 8.28 -3.48
C PRO A 164 -17.75 8.72 -4.91
N ALA A 165 -16.48 8.90 -5.27
CA ALA A 165 -16.08 9.33 -6.61
C ALA A 165 -16.37 8.28 -7.69
N LEU A 166 -16.13 6.98 -7.41
CA LEU A 166 -16.51 5.89 -8.31
C LEU A 166 -18.03 5.76 -8.51
N ARG A 167 -18.84 6.27 -7.56
CA ARG A 167 -20.31 6.27 -7.61
C ARG A 167 -20.92 7.56 -8.16
N GLN A 168 -20.11 8.54 -8.58
CA GLN A 168 -20.62 9.75 -9.23
C GLN A 168 -21.38 9.35 -10.52
N PRO A 169 -22.67 9.73 -10.68
CA PRO A 169 -23.40 9.50 -11.92
C PRO A 169 -22.84 10.35 -13.07
N ASP A 170 -22.02 11.34 -12.73
CA ASP A 170 -21.28 12.21 -13.62
C ASP A 170 -19.80 11.77 -13.77
N LEU A 171 -19.49 10.48 -13.59
CA LEU A 171 -18.16 9.94 -13.88
C LEU A 171 -18.07 9.37 -15.31
N ALA A 172 -17.21 9.97 -16.14
CA ALA A 172 -17.00 9.62 -17.54
C ALA A 172 -15.98 8.51 -17.78
N ALA A 173 -14.90 8.50 -16.98
CA ALA A 173 -13.77 7.58 -17.13
C ALA A 173 -12.88 7.58 -15.88
N VAL A 174 -12.12 6.50 -15.66
CA VAL A 174 -11.03 6.46 -14.68
C VAL A 174 -9.69 6.37 -15.41
N VAL A 175 -8.73 7.20 -15.00
CA VAL A 175 -7.38 7.28 -15.58
C VAL A 175 -6.34 6.87 -14.54
N ILE A 176 -5.36 6.06 -14.93
CA ILE A 176 -4.32 5.52 -14.05
C ILE A 176 -2.95 5.59 -14.75
N THR A 177 -1.95 6.20 -14.10
CA THR A 177 -0.56 6.29 -14.60
C THR A 177 0.38 5.21 -14.05
N SER A 178 -0.10 4.38 -13.11
CA SER A 178 0.69 3.39 -12.40
C SER A 178 -0.18 2.22 -11.97
N PHE A 179 0.19 1.00 -12.33
CA PHE A 179 -0.52 -0.23 -11.92
C PHE A 179 -0.76 -0.33 -10.40
N ARG A 180 0.05 0.36 -9.57
CA ARG A 180 -0.07 0.39 -8.11
C ARG A 180 -1.43 0.92 -7.63
N SER A 181 -2.07 1.82 -8.38
CA SER A 181 -3.43 2.31 -8.08
C SER A 181 -4.52 1.22 -8.19
N CYS A 182 -4.22 0.08 -8.84
CA CYS A 182 -5.20 -1.01 -9.03
C CYS A 182 -5.66 -1.63 -7.72
N GLN A 183 -4.85 -1.61 -6.65
CA GLN A 183 -5.24 -2.17 -5.35
C GLN A 183 -6.33 -1.32 -4.67
N SER A 184 -6.25 0.01 -4.76
CA SER A 184 -7.29 0.92 -4.28
C SER A 184 -8.53 0.92 -5.17
N LEU A 185 -8.36 0.85 -6.50
CA LEU A 185 -9.48 0.64 -7.39
C LEU A 185 -10.20 -0.68 -7.06
N GLN A 186 -9.47 -1.76 -6.78
CA GLN A 186 -10.07 -3.02 -6.34
C GLN A 186 -10.86 -2.84 -5.06
N TRP A 187 -10.29 -2.21 -4.03
CA TRP A 187 -10.96 -2.00 -2.75
C TRP A 187 -12.24 -1.15 -2.90
N GLY A 188 -12.19 -0.07 -3.69
CA GLY A 188 -13.35 0.77 -3.98
C GLY A 188 -14.45 -0.01 -4.72
N VAL A 189 -14.09 -0.71 -5.80
CA VAL A 189 -15.03 -1.51 -6.61
C VAL A 189 -15.57 -2.73 -5.86
N ASN A 190 -14.78 -3.35 -4.97
CA ASN A 190 -15.19 -4.50 -4.16
C ASN A 190 -15.97 -4.12 -2.89
N SER A 191 -16.07 -2.84 -2.53
CA SER A 191 -16.88 -2.39 -1.39
C SER A 191 -18.37 -2.69 -1.61
N ASP A 192 -19.09 -3.01 -0.53
CA ASP A 192 -20.50 -3.42 -0.59
C ASP A 192 -21.40 -2.33 -1.21
N GLY A 193 -21.12 -1.07 -0.89
CA GLY A 193 -21.78 0.09 -1.50
C GLY A 193 -21.55 0.27 -3.01
N PHE A 194 -20.79 -0.62 -3.66
CA PHE A 194 -20.58 -0.66 -5.11
C PHE A 194 -21.15 -1.93 -5.78
N ALA A 195 -21.69 -2.88 -5.00
CA ALA A 195 -22.03 -4.22 -5.47
C ALA A 195 -22.97 -4.23 -6.69
N ASP A 196 -24.09 -3.50 -6.61
CA ASP A 196 -25.16 -3.50 -7.62
C ASP A 196 -24.68 -3.05 -9.01
N GLN A 197 -23.75 -2.09 -9.05
CA GLN A 197 -23.18 -1.53 -10.28
C GLN A 197 -21.89 -2.23 -10.75
N ARG A 198 -21.30 -3.10 -9.91
CA ARG A 198 -19.98 -3.71 -10.14
C ARG A 198 -19.85 -4.46 -11.46
N ALA A 199 -20.85 -5.26 -11.83
CA ALA A 199 -20.81 -6.08 -13.03
C ALA A 199 -20.81 -5.21 -14.31
N ALA A 200 -21.72 -4.24 -14.41
CA ALA A 200 -21.76 -3.29 -15.50
C ALA A 200 -20.49 -2.43 -15.58
N PHE A 201 -19.97 -1.99 -14.41
CA PHE A 201 -18.76 -1.18 -14.33
C PHE A 201 -17.51 -1.92 -14.85
N LEU A 202 -17.34 -3.19 -14.48
CA LEU A 202 -16.23 -4.00 -15.01
C LEU A 202 -16.38 -4.30 -16.51
N GLU A 203 -17.61 -4.52 -16.99
CA GLU A 203 -17.84 -4.88 -18.39
C GLU A 203 -17.70 -3.70 -19.36
N THR A 204 -18.24 -2.52 -19.03
CA THR A 204 -18.35 -1.40 -19.99
C THR A 204 -17.61 -0.12 -19.61
N PHE A 205 -17.20 0.07 -18.34
CA PHE A 205 -16.75 1.40 -17.90
C PHE A 205 -15.37 1.79 -18.47
N PRO A 206 -15.19 3.00 -19.04
CA PRO A 206 -13.94 3.41 -19.67
C PRO A 206 -12.77 3.56 -18.68
N MET A 207 -11.75 2.72 -18.87
CA MET A 207 -10.50 2.73 -18.11
C MET A 207 -9.33 3.12 -19.01
N PHE A 208 -8.50 4.07 -18.56
CA PHE A 208 -7.30 4.51 -19.26
C PHE A 208 -6.05 4.20 -18.41
N GLY A 209 -5.14 3.40 -18.94
CA GLY A 209 -3.87 3.05 -18.28
C GLY A 209 -2.66 3.55 -19.05
N VAL A 210 -1.62 4.04 -18.38
CA VAL A 210 -0.31 4.24 -19.04
C VAL A 210 0.36 2.88 -19.21
N GLY A 211 0.43 2.44 -20.46
CA GLY A 211 1.21 1.29 -20.91
C GLY A 211 0.66 -0.09 -20.56
N PRO A 212 1.23 -1.13 -21.20
CA PRO A 212 0.68 -2.48 -21.19
C PRO A 212 0.68 -3.10 -19.79
N LYS A 213 1.59 -2.68 -18.89
CA LYS A 213 1.59 -3.11 -17.49
C LYS A 213 0.36 -2.63 -16.73
N THR A 214 0.02 -1.34 -16.84
CA THR A 214 -1.16 -0.75 -16.17
C THR A 214 -2.44 -1.31 -16.76
N CYS A 215 -2.53 -1.40 -18.09
CA CYS A 215 -3.69 -1.99 -18.77
C CYS A 215 -3.87 -3.48 -18.45
N THR A 216 -2.78 -4.26 -18.34
CA THR A 216 -2.84 -5.66 -17.91
C THR A 216 -3.30 -5.80 -16.46
N ALA A 217 -2.85 -4.93 -15.55
CA ALA A 217 -3.32 -4.92 -14.17
C ALA A 217 -4.81 -4.58 -14.07
N LEU A 218 -5.30 -3.63 -14.88
CA LEU A 218 -6.71 -3.31 -15.02
C LEU A 218 -7.53 -4.50 -15.56
N ARG A 219 -7.06 -5.20 -16.59
CA ARG A 219 -7.75 -6.40 -17.10
C ARG A 219 -7.74 -7.56 -16.09
N LYS A 220 -6.72 -7.67 -15.24
CA LYS A 220 -6.66 -8.61 -14.10
C LYS A 220 -7.67 -8.28 -12.98
N LEU A 221 -8.17 -7.05 -12.87
CA LEU A 221 -9.33 -6.70 -12.01
C LEU A 221 -10.68 -7.17 -12.60
N GLY A 222 -10.72 -7.51 -13.89
CA GLY A 222 -11.92 -7.87 -14.63
C GLY A 222 -12.37 -6.84 -15.66
N PHE A 223 -11.80 -5.62 -15.66
CA PHE A 223 -12.19 -4.56 -16.60
C PHE A 223 -11.97 -4.97 -18.07
N LYS A 224 -12.98 -4.79 -18.92
CA LYS A 224 -12.88 -5.07 -20.37
C LYS A 224 -12.50 -3.83 -21.18
N ASN A 225 -13.19 -2.72 -20.93
CA ASN A 225 -13.00 -1.45 -21.64
C ASN A 225 -11.74 -0.71 -21.14
N VAL A 226 -10.58 -1.23 -21.49
CA VAL A 226 -9.26 -0.73 -21.07
C VAL A 226 -8.46 -0.25 -22.28
N THR A 227 -8.06 1.02 -22.27
CA THR A 227 -7.30 1.71 -23.32
C THR A 227 -5.94 2.20 -22.81
N GLY A 228 -4.90 2.16 -23.66
CA GLY A 228 -3.62 2.83 -23.42
C GLY A 228 -2.38 1.91 -23.44
N ASP A 229 -2.53 0.65 -23.82
CA ASP A 229 -1.42 -0.31 -23.99
C ASP A 229 -0.33 0.18 -24.96
N ASP A 230 -0.69 1.05 -25.90
CA ASP A 230 0.18 1.67 -26.88
C ASP A 230 0.78 3.01 -26.41
N THR A 231 0.90 3.23 -25.10
CA THR A 231 1.49 4.44 -24.50
C THR A 231 2.62 4.12 -23.54
N GLY A 232 3.77 4.79 -23.68
CA GLY A 232 4.87 4.76 -22.73
C GLY A 232 4.74 5.79 -21.61
N SER A 233 3.95 6.85 -21.80
CA SER A 233 3.92 8.00 -20.89
C SER A 233 2.55 8.68 -20.72
N ALA A 234 2.46 9.51 -19.67
CA ALA A 234 1.37 10.45 -19.43
C ALA A 234 1.11 11.39 -20.63
N LEU A 235 2.17 11.78 -21.36
CA LEU A 235 2.10 12.69 -22.51
C LEU A 235 1.41 12.04 -23.72
N GLU A 236 1.56 10.72 -23.88
CA GLU A 236 0.93 9.93 -24.94
C GLU A 236 -0.50 9.51 -24.60
N LEU A 237 -0.79 9.27 -23.31
CA LEU A 237 -2.15 8.92 -22.85
C LEU A 237 -3.09 10.13 -22.80
N GLY A 238 -2.60 11.30 -22.39
CA GLY A 238 -3.41 12.52 -22.25
C GLY A 238 -4.28 12.87 -23.47
N PRO A 239 -3.73 12.87 -24.71
CA PRO A 239 -4.50 13.15 -25.92
C PRO A 239 -5.64 12.15 -26.18
N LYS A 240 -5.45 10.87 -25.82
CA LYS A 240 -6.49 9.82 -25.95
C LYS A 240 -7.66 10.07 -25.01
N VAL A 241 -7.38 10.41 -23.74
CA VAL A 241 -8.41 10.78 -22.74
C VAL A 241 -9.16 12.05 -23.18
N VAL A 242 -8.44 13.07 -23.65
CA VAL A 242 -9.03 14.32 -24.13
C VAL A 242 -9.91 14.10 -25.37
N ALA A 243 -9.49 13.25 -26.31
CA ALA A 243 -10.28 12.90 -27.49
C ALA A 243 -11.56 12.14 -27.12
N PHE A 244 -11.45 11.11 -26.26
CA PHE A 244 -12.58 10.38 -25.70
C PHE A 244 -13.59 11.31 -25.02
N TRP A 245 -13.13 12.20 -24.15
CA TRP A 245 -13.98 13.14 -23.42
C TRP A 245 -14.74 14.08 -24.37
N ARG A 246 -14.05 14.63 -25.38
CA ARG A 246 -14.65 15.53 -26.38
C ARG A 246 -15.71 14.85 -27.24
N GLN A 247 -15.53 13.57 -27.58
CA GLN A 247 -16.47 12.80 -28.40
C GLN A 247 -17.75 12.46 -27.62
N ASN A 248 -17.61 11.99 -26.38
CA ASN A 248 -18.74 11.59 -25.55
C ASN A 248 -19.46 12.79 -24.90
N ARG A 249 -18.79 13.96 -24.83
CA ARG A 249 -19.21 15.14 -24.03
C ARG A 249 -19.63 14.77 -22.60
N ALA A 250 -19.02 13.71 -22.10
CA ALA A 250 -19.31 13.14 -20.80
C ALA A 250 -18.81 14.08 -19.69
N GLN A 251 -19.19 13.77 -18.46
CA GLN A 251 -18.88 14.61 -17.32
C GLN A 251 -17.42 14.38 -16.82
N LYS A 252 -17.22 14.19 -15.52
CA LYS A 252 -15.93 14.28 -14.84
C LYS A 252 -15.03 13.06 -15.08
N VAL A 253 -13.73 13.27 -15.18
CA VAL A 253 -12.71 12.20 -15.24
C VAL A 253 -12.09 12.00 -13.85
N LEU A 254 -11.93 10.76 -13.39
CA LEU A 254 -11.23 10.48 -12.12
C LEU A 254 -9.81 9.99 -12.38
N PHE A 255 -8.81 10.76 -11.96
CA PHE A 255 -7.40 10.36 -12.02
C PHE A 255 -6.97 9.70 -10.70
N LEU A 256 -6.57 8.42 -10.75
CA LEU A 256 -6.04 7.69 -9.60
C LEU A 256 -4.52 7.63 -9.65
N CYS A 257 -3.88 8.34 -8.73
CA CYS A 257 -2.46 8.65 -8.79
C CYS A 257 -1.71 8.26 -7.50
N GLY A 258 -0.37 8.36 -7.54
CA GLY A 258 0.48 8.26 -6.35
C GLY A 258 0.85 9.64 -5.80
N ASP A 259 1.31 9.69 -4.56
CA ASP A 259 1.73 10.92 -3.88
C ASP A 259 2.91 11.69 -4.54
N LYS A 260 3.62 11.03 -5.47
CA LYS A 260 4.71 11.60 -6.29
C LYS A 260 4.32 11.73 -7.78
N ALA A 261 3.03 11.71 -8.12
CA ALA A 261 2.59 11.81 -9.51
C ALA A 261 2.98 13.17 -10.14
N LEU A 262 3.40 13.14 -11.40
CA LEU A 262 3.70 14.34 -12.18
C LEU A 262 2.40 15.03 -12.63
N ASP A 263 2.41 16.37 -12.60
CA ASP A 263 1.26 17.21 -12.98
C ASP A 263 0.94 17.20 -14.48
N THR A 264 1.62 16.37 -15.29
CA THR A 264 1.47 16.27 -16.75
C THR A 264 0.02 16.01 -17.18
N LEU A 265 -0.64 14.96 -16.67
CA LEU A 265 -2.05 14.69 -17.00
C LEU A 265 -2.99 15.78 -16.46
N PRO A 266 -2.95 16.16 -15.17
CA PRO A 266 -3.73 17.28 -14.65
C PRO A 266 -3.61 18.56 -15.48
N GLN A 267 -2.40 18.95 -15.89
CA GLN A 267 -2.18 20.15 -16.68
C GLN A 267 -2.72 20.00 -18.12
N MET A 268 -2.58 18.83 -18.73
CA MET A 268 -3.22 18.55 -20.04
C MET A 268 -4.75 18.61 -19.94
N PHE A 269 -5.34 18.12 -18.85
CA PHE A 269 -6.79 18.21 -18.61
C PHE A 269 -7.25 19.65 -18.39
N ARG A 270 -6.55 20.44 -17.56
CA ARG A 270 -6.81 21.89 -17.37
C ARG A 270 -6.76 22.65 -18.70
N VAL A 271 -5.70 22.46 -19.49
CA VAL A 271 -5.51 23.12 -20.80
C VAL A 271 -6.56 22.67 -21.83
N ALA A 272 -7.01 21.42 -21.77
CA ALA A 272 -8.02 20.89 -22.68
C ALA A 272 -9.48 21.21 -22.28
N GLY A 273 -9.71 21.76 -21.09
CA GLY A 273 -11.04 22.04 -20.52
C GLY A 273 -11.76 20.81 -19.96
N VAL A 274 -11.05 19.71 -19.70
CA VAL A 274 -11.62 18.47 -19.15
C VAL A 274 -11.85 18.62 -17.64
N PRO A 275 -13.09 18.47 -17.12
CA PRO A 275 -13.32 18.41 -15.67
C PRO A 275 -12.75 17.12 -15.09
N PHE A 276 -11.98 17.20 -14.01
CA PHE A 276 -11.41 16.01 -13.36
C PHE A 276 -11.28 16.15 -11.85
N ASP A 277 -11.26 15.01 -11.15
CA ASP A 277 -10.74 14.87 -9.79
C ASP A 277 -9.39 14.12 -9.80
N SER A 278 -8.61 14.26 -8.74
CA SER A 278 -7.40 13.45 -8.52
C SER A 278 -7.42 12.87 -7.10
N ILE A 279 -7.32 11.54 -6.99
CA ILE A 279 -7.29 10.81 -5.72
C ILE A 279 -5.95 10.10 -5.59
N VAL A 280 -5.25 10.36 -4.47
CA VAL A 280 -3.99 9.69 -4.13
C VAL A 280 -4.32 8.31 -3.58
N THR A 281 -3.99 7.28 -4.35
CA THR A 281 -4.31 5.87 -4.07
C THR A 281 -3.14 5.09 -3.48
N TYR A 282 -1.90 5.57 -3.63
CA TYR A 282 -0.74 4.98 -2.99
C TYR A 282 0.29 6.04 -2.59
N LYS A 283 1.08 5.75 -1.55
CA LYS A 283 2.28 6.54 -1.21
C LYS A 283 3.55 5.81 -1.61
N THR A 284 4.56 6.58 -1.96
CA THR A 284 5.94 6.16 -2.18
C THR A 284 6.73 6.42 -0.91
N ILE A 285 7.10 5.36 -0.19
CA ILE A 285 7.90 5.44 1.04
C ILE A 285 9.38 5.18 0.69
N GLU A 286 10.25 6.09 1.11
CA GLU A 286 11.70 5.91 0.98
C GLU A 286 12.27 5.15 2.18
N GLY A 287 12.99 4.05 1.93
CA GLY A 287 13.56 3.22 2.97
C GLY A 287 13.42 1.72 2.69
N LEU A 288 14.21 0.94 3.42
CA LEU A 288 14.08 -0.52 3.50
C LEU A 288 12.89 -0.88 4.39
N THR A 289 12.17 -1.95 4.08
CA THR A 289 11.08 -2.44 4.95
C THR A 289 11.67 -3.18 6.18
N PRO A 290 10.87 -3.45 7.24
CA PRO A 290 11.31 -4.29 8.35
C PRO A 290 11.82 -5.67 7.89
N GLU A 291 11.18 -6.24 6.87
CA GLU A 291 11.55 -7.49 6.24
C GLU A 291 12.90 -7.35 5.54
N THR A 292 13.07 -6.35 4.66
CA THR A 292 14.36 -6.11 3.98
C THR A 292 15.51 -5.88 4.98
N LEU A 293 15.23 -5.24 6.13
CA LEU A 293 16.20 -5.07 7.21
C LEU A 293 16.52 -6.40 7.95
N GLN A 294 15.54 -7.29 8.14
CA GLN A 294 15.75 -8.63 8.70
C GLN A 294 16.56 -9.52 7.74
N GLN A 295 16.26 -9.45 6.44
CA GLN A 295 16.99 -10.15 5.39
C GLN A 295 18.45 -9.67 5.34
N LEU A 296 18.67 -8.36 5.39
CA LEU A 296 20.00 -7.75 5.43
C LEU A 296 20.79 -8.11 6.71
N LYS A 297 20.12 -8.29 7.85
CA LYS A 297 20.73 -8.83 9.09
C LYS A 297 21.19 -10.29 8.96
N ALA A 298 20.54 -11.07 8.10
CA ALA A 298 20.82 -12.50 7.94
C ALA A 298 22.04 -12.79 7.02
N ILE A 299 22.60 -11.77 6.35
CA ILE A 299 23.83 -11.89 5.56
C ILE A 299 25.04 -11.70 6.50
N PRO A 300 25.82 -12.76 6.80
CA PRO A 300 26.93 -12.66 7.74
C PRO A 300 28.08 -11.79 7.19
N ASP A 301 28.83 -11.17 8.08
CA ASP A 301 30.13 -10.52 7.79
C ASP A 301 30.16 -9.48 6.65
N LEU A 302 29.05 -8.78 6.37
CA LEU A 302 29.03 -7.65 5.42
C LEU A 302 29.97 -6.51 5.88
N GLY A 303 30.93 -6.13 5.04
CA GLY A 303 31.98 -5.19 5.44
C GLY A 303 32.83 -4.59 4.32
N PRO A 304 34.04 -4.07 4.61
CA PRO A 304 34.84 -3.26 3.69
C PRO A 304 35.30 -3.93 2.37
N GLN A 305 35.10 -5.25 2.21
CA GLN A 305 35.40 -5.95 0.96
C GLN A 305 34.21 -6.00 -0.01
N ASP A 306 33.01 -5.80 0.51
CA ASP A 306 31.76 -5.83 -0.24
C ASP A 306 31.38 -4.44 -0.76
N TRP A 307 30.45 -4.42 -1.72
CA TRP A 307 29.99 -3.21 -2.41
C TRP A 307 28.51 -2.94 -2.21
N VAL A 308 28.13 -1.67 -2.28
CA VAL A 308 26.76 -1.21 -2.39
C VAL A 308 26.61 -0.36 -3.65
N GLY A 309 25.74 -0.80 -4.57
CA GLY A 309 25.35 -0.08 -5.78
C GLY A 309 24.15 0.81 -5.50
N LEU A 310 24.31 2.12 -5.70
CA LEU A 310 23.34 3.16 -5.37
C LEU A 310 22.79 3.78 -6.66
N PHE A 311 21.50 3.59 -6.91
CA PHE A 311 20.82 3.93 -8.16
C PHE A 311 20.01 5.23 -8.12
N SER A 312 19.87 5.86 -6.96
CA SER A 312 19.19 7.16 -6.82
C SER A 312 19.55 7.85 -5.50
N PRO A 313 19.36 9.18 -5.38
CA PRO A 313 19.45 9.89 -4.09
C PRO A 313 18.52 9.34 -3.01
N SER A 314 17.36 8.79 -3.39
CA SER A 314 16.44 8.08 -2.48
C SER A 314 17.07 6.79 -1.96
N GLY A 315 17.75 6.03 -2.83
CA GLY A 315 18.58 4.88 -2.44
C GLY A 315 19.67 5.24 -1.43
N VAL A 316 20.32 6.42 -1.59
CA VAL A 316 21.31 6.89 -0.61
C VAL A 316 20.66 7.20 0.74
N ARG A 317 19.48 7.85 0.78
CA ARG A 317 18.75 8.13 2.03
C ARG A 317 18.27 6.85 2.70
N ALA A 318 17.81 5.88 1.93
CA ALA A 318 17.44 4.55 2.39
C ALA A 318 18.65 3.81 3.00
N TRP A 319 19.82 3.85 2.35
CA TRP A 319 21.07 3.32 2.88
C TRP A 319 21.52 4.02 4.17
N ALA A 320 21.36 5.35 4.23
CA ALA A 320 21.70 6.16 5.39
C ALA A 320 20.89 5.76 6.62
N SER A 321 19.57 5.55 6.46
CA SER A 321 18.65 5.24 7.56
C SER A 321 18.82 3.84 8.17
N ILE A 322 19.51 2.91 7.50
CA ILE A 322 19.82 1.57 8.02
C ILE A 322 20.53 1.68 9.38
N LYS A 323 19.85 1.22 10.44
CA LYS A 323 20.35 1.13 11.82
C LYS A 323 20.33 -0.33 12.27
N ILE A 324 21.40 -1.05 11.94
CA ILE A 324 21.59 -2.45 12.32
C ILE A 324 22.78 -2.50 13.29
N PRO A 325 22.55 -2.56 14.63
CA PRO A 325 23.60 -2.57 15.64
C PRO A 325 24.61 -3.72 15.51
N GLU A 326 24.16 -4.84 14.93
CA GLU A 326 24.92 -6.08 14.73
C GLU A 326 25.89 -5.95 13.54
N CYS A 327 25.47 -5.27 12.46
CA CYS A 327 26.17 -5.19 11.18
C CYS A 327 26.88 -3.84 10.99
N LYS A 328 27.50 -3.25 12.03
CA LYS A 328 28.16 -1.92 11.96
C LYS A 328 29.19 -1.80 10.81
N ALA A 329 29.80 -2.91 10.39
CA ALA A 329 30.72 -2.96 9.27
C ALA A 329 30.09 -2.60 7.92
N ILE A 330 28.76 -2.74 7.77
CA ILE A 330 28.02 -2.46 6.52
C ILE A 330 28.24 -1.03 6.00
N LYS A 331 28.32 -0.03 6.90
CA LYS A 331 28.54 1.37 6.50
C LYS A 331 29.92 1.61 5.87
N ARG A 332 30.88 0.71 6.10
CA ARG A 332 32.24 0.73 5.52
C ARG A 332 32.36 -0.04 4.20
N MET A 333 31.27 -0.61 3.67
CA MET A 333 31.25 -1.16 2.31
C MET A 333 31.61 -0.09 1.27
N LYS A 334 32.13 -0.51 0.13
CA LYS A 334 32.49 0.37 -0.99
C LYS A 334 31.24 0.81 -1.75
N LYS A 335 31.13 2.08 -2.12
CA LYS A 335 29.96 2.66 -2.78
C LYS A 335 30.22 2.74 -4.29
N ALA A 336 29.34 2.15 -5.08
CA ALA A 336 29.22 2.41 -6.51
C ALA A 336 28.01 3.32 -6.76
N SER A 337 28.17 4.34 -7.59
CA SER A 337 27.13 5.32 -7.91
C SER A 337 26.76 5.25 -9.39
N ILE A 338 25.47 5.27 -9.71
CA ILE A 338 24.96 5.24 -11.09
C ILE A 338 25.22 6.54 -11.89
N GLY A 339 25.70 7.59 -11.24
CA GLY A 339 26.01 8.87 -11.89
C GLY A 339 25.98 10.06 -10.93
N LYS A 340 26.32 11.25 -11.45
CA LYS A 340 26.62 12.46 -10.65
C LYS A 340 25.59 12.76 -9.55
N THR A 341 24.30 12.82 -9.88
CA THR A 341 23.23 13.17 -8.91
C THR A 341 23.19 12.24 -7.69
N THR A 342 23.57 10.97 -7.87
CA THR A 342 23.64 10.00 -6.78
C THR A 342 24.97 10.09 -6.02
N SER A 343 26.07 10.47 -6.68
CA SER A 343 27.36 10.78 -6.03
C SER A 343 27.26 12.02 -5.14
N ASP A 344 26.65 13.10 -5.63
CA ASP A 344 26.36 14.32 -4.87
C ASP A 344 25.52 14.01 -3.61
N ALA A 345 24.62 13.02 -3.71
CA ALA A 345 23.83 12.55 -2.58
C ALA A 345 24.64 11.67 -1.60
N ILE A 346 25.57 10.83 -2.08
CA ILE A 346 26.50 10.06 -1.24
C ILE A 346 27.33 11.01 -0.37
N GLU A 347 27.92 12.04 -0.97
CA GLU A 347 28.68 13.08 -0.25
C GLU A 347 27.82 13.80 0.79
N LYS A 348 26.66 14.33 0.38
CA LYS A 348 25.79 15.14 1.23
C LYS A 348 25.08 14.37 2.35
N VAL A 349 24.76 13.09 2.15
CA VAL A 349 23.92 12.30 3.06
C VAL A 349 24.72 11.29 3.88
N LEU A 350 25.82 10.75 3.35
CA LEU A 350 26.66 9.78 4.06
C LEU A 350 27.94 10.39 4.65
N GLY A 351 28.37 11.56 4.17
CA GLY A 351 29.68 12.15 4.55
C GLY A 351 30.86 11.33 4.03
N ASP A 352 30.69 10.67 2.88
CA ASP A 352 31.59 9.71 2.26
C ASP A 352 31.54 9.89 0.73
N PHE A 353 32.40 9.22 -0.03
CA PHE A 353 32.45 9.32 -1.49
C PHE A 353 32.13 7.99 -2.17
N ALA A 354 31.82 8.04 -3.47
CA ALA A 354 31.66 6.85 -4.30
C ALA A 354 33.04 6.37 -4.78
N GLN A 355 33.42 5.13 -4.43
CA GLN A 355 34.67 4.51 -4.90
C GLN A 355 34.57 4.03 -6.37
N ALA A 356 33.37 3.99 -6.94
CA ALA A 356 33.13 3.89 -8.37
C ALA A 356 31.94 4.77 -8.78
N VAL A 357 32.01 5.41 -9.94
CA VAL A 357 30.89 6.13 -10.56
C VAL A 357 30.75 5.64 -11.98
N ALA A 358 29.53 5.32 -12.42
CA ALA A 358 29.28 4.91 -13.80
C ALA A 358 29.30 6.12 -14.75
N ASP A 359 29.97 5.99 -15.90
CA ASP A 359 29.99 7.02 -16.96
C ASP A 359 28.60 7.25 -17.57
N LYS A 360 27.76 6.21 -17.55
CA LYS A 360 26.37 6.18 -18.00
C LYS A 360 25.57 5.22 -17.09
N PRO A 361 24.27 5.47 -16.84
CA PRO A 361 23.38 4.51 -16.20
C PRO A 361 23.26 3.19 -16.98
#